data_AF-A0A7S3F8J5-F1
#
_entry.id   AF-A0A7S3F8J5-F1
#
_cell.length_a   1.000
_cell.length_b   1.000
_cell.length_c   1.000
_cell.angle_alpha   90.00
_cell.angle_beta   90.00
_cell.angle_gamma   90.00
#
_symmetry.space_group_name_H-M   'P 1'
#
loop_
_entity.id
_entity.type
_entity.pdbx_description
1 polymer ?
#
loop_
_entity_poly.entity_id
_entity_poly.type
_entity_poly.pdbx_seq_one_letter_code
_entity_poly.pdbx_strand_id
1 'polypeptide(L)'
;REHAAALGLLWPLDLISFIGAESSPLSVGFLHSLHPSCLAGGYGYLFLKILAAELIPDAEHLIVLDPDVLVLDDVAALWATFRSFGPHHLVSMAVDQSDRYYYRLQDPEDPVYSEGWRGVPHTVGVNGGVMLLHAGRARRWDFASHIASLTHTGAQLRDSGKLEGFCALAEQDTLNLAFARDPSIWFPLDCTWNYMATNR
;
A
#
# COMPACT_ATOMS: atom_id res chain seq x y z
N ARG A 1 12.51 22.52 -8.25
CA ARG A 1 13.98 22.39 -8.07
C ARG A 1 14.62 23.73 -7.70
N GLU A 2 14.43 24.81 -8.47
CA GLU A 2 15.00 26.14 -8.14
C GLU A 2 14.61 26.66 -6.75
N HIS A 3 13.34 26.50 -6.35
CA HIS A 3 12.88 26.89 -5.02
C HIS A 3 13.52 26.05 -3.89
N ALA A 4 13.65 24.74 -4.08
CA ALA A 4 14.33 23.86 -3.11
C ALA A 4 15.84 24.15 -3.02
N ALA A 5 16.48 24.49 -4.15
CA ALA A 5 17.88 24.91 -4.20
C ALA A 5 18.10 26.20 -3.38
N ALA A 6 17.20 27.18 -3.53
CA ALA A 6 17.25 28.45 -2.80
C ALA A 6 17.09 28.27 -1.28
N LEU A 7 16.40 27.21 -0.85
CA LEU A 7 16.21 26.85 0.55
C LEU A 7 17.32 25.95 1.11
N GLY A 8 18.33 25.59 0.31
CA GLY A 8 19.39 24.66 0.74
C GLY A 8 18.89 23.23 0.97
N LEU A 9 17.71 22.88 0.44
CA LEU A 9 17.05 21.58 0.62
C LEU A 9 17.42 20.58 -0.49
N LEU A 10 18.51 20.82 -1.21
CA LEU A 10 19.02 19.91 -2.23
C LEU A 10 20.38 19.37 -1.80
N TRP A 11 20.48 18.06 -1.61
CA TRP A 11 21.76 17.38 -1.56
C TRP A 11 22.28 17.17 -2.99
N PRO A 12 23.58 17.33 -3.27
CA PRO A 12 24.13 17.10 -4.62
C PRO A 12 23.84 15.74 -5.25
N LEU A 13 23.45 14.74 -4.45
CA LEU A 13 23.11 13.39 -4.90
C LEU A 13 21.59 13.17 -5.04
N ASP A 14 20.76 14.14 -4.67
CA ASP A 14 19.31 14.02 -4.79
C ASP A 14 18.89 14.10 -6.26
N LEU A 15 18.32 13.01 -6.76
CA LEU A 15 17.71 12.95 -8.08
C LEU A 15 16.19 13.01 -7.93
N ILE A 16 15.61 14.05 -8.53
CA ILE A 16 14.15 14.19 -8.64
C ILE A 16 13.78 13.93 -10.09
N SER A 17 12.88 12.97 -10.31
CA SER A 17 12.35 12.63 -11.63
C SER A 17 10.84 12.52 -11.57
N PHE A 18 10.18 12.80 -12.69
CA PHE A 18 8.73 12.73 -12.82
C PHE A 18 8.39 11.69 -13.88
N ILE A 19 7.41 10.84 -13.58
CA ILE A 19 6.88 9.85 -14.51
C ILE A 19 5.43 10.24 -14.81
N GLY A 20 5.10 10.45 -16.07
CA GLY A 20 3.74 10.73 -16.51
C GLY A 20 2.90 9.45 -16.48
N ALA A 21 2.14 9.24 -15.41
CA ALA A 21 1.31 8.03 -15.26
C ALA A 21 0.24 7.92 -16.37
N GLU A 22 -0.33 9.04 -16.81
CA GLU A 22 -1.38 9.05 -17.85
C GLU A 22 -0.85 8.72 -19.26
N SER A 23 0.42 8.97 -19.51
CA SER A 23 1.06 8.71 -20.81
C SER A 23 1.88 7.42 -20.83
N SER A 24 1.99 6.73 -19.70
CA SER A 24 2.70 5.47 -19.55
C SER A 24 1.83 4.28 -19.99
N PRO A 25 2.21 3.54 -21.05
CA PRO A 25 1.46 2.36 -21.49
C PRO A 25 1.36 1.28 -20.39
N LEU A 26 2.39 1.18 -19.53
CA LEU A 26 2.37 0.28 -18.38
C LEU A 26 1.30 0.70 -17.37
N SER A 27 1.25 1.98 -17.03
CA SER A 27 0.27 2.52 -16.07
C SER A 27 -1.15 2.39 -16.60
N VAL A 28 -1.38 2.77 -17.86
CA VAL A 28 -2.69 2.63 -18.51
C VAL A 28 -3.13 1.17 -18.58
N GLY A 29 -2.24 0.28 -19.04
CA GLY A 29 -2.51 -1.15 -19.13
C GLY A 29 -2.83 -1.78 -17.77
N PHE A 30 -2.07 -1.42 -16.74
CA PHE A 30 -2.31 -1.89 -15.38
C PHE A 30 -3.67 -1.41 -14.84
N LEU A 31 -3.98 -0.10 -14.94
CA LEU A 31 -5.27 0.42 -14.49
C LEU A 31 -6.44 -0.25 -15.23
N HIS A 32 -6.29 -0.53 -16.53
CA HIS A 32 -7.32 -1.26 -17.31
C HIS A 32 -7.51 -2.72 -16.87
N SER A 33 -6.52 -3.33 -16.21
CA SER A 33 -6.63 -4.70 -15.69
C SER A 33 -7.44 -4.80 -14.39
N LEU A 34 -7.63 -3.69 -13.68
CA LEU A 34 -8.37 -3.61 -12.43
C LEU A 34 -9.88 -3.70 -12.65
N HIS A 35 -10.62 -4.16 -11.66
CA HIS A 35 -12.08 -4.16 -11.70
C HIS A 35 -12.60 -2.71 -11.78
N PRO A 36 -13.49 -2.36 -12.73
CA PRO A 36 -13.89 -0.97 -12.99
C PRO A 36 -14.48 -0.24 -11.76
N SER A 37 -15.21 -0.95 -10.89
CA SER A 37 -15.77 -0.34 -9.68
C SER A 37 -14.69 0.18 -8.74
N CYS A 38 -13.47 -0.34 -8.82
CA CYS A 38 -12.37 0.03 -7.94
C CYS A 38 -11.65 1.31 -8.38
N LEU A 39 -12.00 1.84 -9.55
CA LEU A 39 -11.49 3.09 -10.08
C LEU A 39 -12.46 4.27 -9.88
N ALA A 40 -13.73 4.00 -9.56
CA ALA A 40 -14.80 5.00 -9.57
C ALA A 40 -14.75 6.02 -8.41
N GLY A 41 -14.00 5.75 -7.33
CA GLY A 41 -14.04 6.51 -6.07
C GLY A 41 -13.07 7.68 -5.95
N GLY A 42 -12.48 8.17 -7.05
CA GLY A 42 -11.48 9.26 -7.02
C GLY A 42 -10.09 8.85 -6.51
N TYR A 43 -9.98 7.73 -5.78
CA TYR A 43 -8.73 7.17 -5.27
C TYR A 43 -8.06 6.13 -6.20
N GLY A 44 -8.62 5.89 -7.40
CA GLY A 44 -8.11 4.86 -8.32
C GLY A 44 -6.65 5.05 -8.73
N TYR A 45 -6.12 6.28 -8.68
CA TYR A 45 -4.71 6.56 -8.96
C TYR A 45 -3.75 5.96 -7.92
N LEU A 46 -4.21 5.67 -6.69
CA LEU A 46 -3.38 5.09 -5.65
C LEU A 46 -2.92 3.65 -5.99
N PHE A 47 -3.64 2.97 -6.89
CA PHE A 47 -3.17 1.70 -7.45
C PHE A 47 -1.83 1.82 -8.18
N LEU A 48 -1.40 3.01 -8.63
CA LEU A 48 -0.08 3.19 -9.24
C LEU A 48 1.07 2.86 -8.28
N LYS A 49 0.84 2.90 -6.95
CA LYS A 49 1.82 2.42 -5.95
C LYS A 49 2.18 0.95 -6.16
N ILE A 50 1.21 0.14 -6.57
CA ILE A 50 1.37 -1.29 -6.84
C ILE A 50 2.32 -1.52 -8.02
N LEU A 51 2.31 -0.61 -8.98
CA LEU A 51 3.15 -0.65 -10.19
C LEU A 51 4.56 -0.09 -9.98
N ALA A 52 4.91 0.35 -8.76
CA ALA A 52 6.19 1.01 -8.50
C ALA A 52 7.40 0.14 -8.87
N ALA A 53 7.29 -1.19 -8.70
CA ALA A 53 8.36 -2.12 -9.02
C ALA A 53 8.64 -2.21 -10.53
N GLU A 54 7.62 -2.10 -11.37
CA GLU A 54 7.69 -2.10 -12.83
C GLU A 54 8.11 -0.73 -13.38
N LEU A 55 7.68 0.35 -12.73
CA LEU A 55 8.05 1.71 -13.12
C LEU A 55 9.53 2.03 -12.84
N ILE A 56 10.13 1.39 -11.84
CA ILE A 56 11.55 1.53 -11.48
C ILE A 56 12.24 0.14 -11.53
N PRO A 57 12.47 -0.42 -12.74
CA PRO A 57 12.84 -1.82 -12.93
C PRO A 57 14.20 -2.19 -12.32
N ASP A 58 15.13 -1.23 -12.20
CA ASP A 58 16.47 -1.46 -11.65
C ASP A 58 16.54 -1.38 -10.11
N ALA A 59 15.46 -0.93 -9.45
CA ALA A 59 15.42 -0.87 -8.00
C ALA A 59 15.13 -2.25 -7.40
N GLU A 60 15.92 -2.67 -6.40
CA GLU A 60 15.65 -3.89 -5.63
C GLU A 60 14.65 -3.65 -4.48
N HIS A 61 14.66 -2.44 -3.92
CA HIS A 61 13.85 -1.99 -2.80
C HIS A 61 13.33 -0.57 -3.08
N LEU A 62 12.09 -0.30 -2.70
CA LEU A 62 11.43 0.99 -2.89
C LEU A 62 10.67 1.37 -1.61
N ILE A 63 10.74 2.64 -1.22
CA ILE A 63 9.82 3.23 -0.24
C ILE A 63 8.83 4.09 -1.03
N VAL A 64 7.55 3.76 -0.91
CA VAL A 64 6.45 4.45 -1.58
C VAL A 64 5.63 5.15 -0.51
N LEU A 65 5.50 6.47 -0.64
CA LEU A 65 4.83 7.33 0.34
C LEU A 65 3.62 7.99 -0.29
N ASP A 66 2.55 8.17 0.49
CA ASP A 66 1.48 9.09 0.11
C ASP A 66 1.99 10.54 0.10
N PRO A 67 1.40 11.39 -0.77
CA PRO A 67 1.85 12.77 -0.94
C PRO A 67 1.58 13.67 0.29
N ASP A 68 0.75 13.22 1.22
CA ASP A 68 0.42 13.91 2.48
C ASP A 68 1.23 13.40 3.69
N VAL A 69 2.22 12.53 3.47
CA VAL A 69 3.15 12.07 4.51
C VAL A 69 4.23 13.12 4.78
N LEU A 70 4.42 13.45 6.05
CA LEU A 70 5.56 14.23 6.54
C LEU A 70 6.55 13.32 7.27
N VAL A 71 7.79 13.24 6.77
CA VAL A 71 8.86 12.44 7.40
C VAL A 71 9.56 13.28 8.46
N LEU A 72 9.56 12.80 9.71
CA LEU A 72 10.11 13.51 10.88
C LEU A 72 11.42 12.92 11.42
N ASP A 73 11.86 11.79 10.87
CA ASP A 73 13.06 11.06 11.29
C ASP A 73 13.95 10.75 10.07
N ASP A 74 15.16 10.25 10.29
CA ASP A 74 16.09 9.86 9.23
C ASP A 74 15.54 8.66 8.43
N VAL A 75 15.23 8.89 7.16
CA VAL A 75 14.73 7.85 6.24
C VAL A 75 15.70 6.67 6.10
N ALA A 76 16.99 6.85 6.38
CA ALA A 76 17.97 5.76 6.40
C ALA A 76 17.59 4.67 7.44
N ALA A 77 16.97 5.05 8.55
CA ALA A 77 16.45 4.11 9.54
C ALA A 77 15.25 3.32 8.99
N LEU A 78 14.40 3.93 8.16
CA LEU A 78 13.32 3.21 7.49
C LEU A 78 13.87 2.19 6.49
N TRP A 79 14.89 2.55 5.70
CA TRP A 79 15.58 1.63 4.78
C TRP A 79 16.17 0.40 5.48
N ALA A 80 16.60 0.54 6.74
CA ALA A 80 17.13 -0.58 7.52
C ALA A 80 16.12 -1.74 7.68
N THR A 81 14.82 -1.45 7.62
CA THR A 81 13.73 -2.42 7.77
C THR A 81 13.81 -3.55 6.74
N PHE A 82 14.29 -3.29 5.52
CA PHE A 82 14.45 -4.33 4.50
C PHE A 82 15.40 -5.46 4.92
N ARG A 83 16.35 -5.21 5.83
CA ARG A 83 17.25 -6.26 6.36
C ARG A 83 16.52 -7.30 7.20
N SER A 84 15.36 -6.96 7.73
CA SER A 84 14.49 -7.85 8.51
C SER A 84 13.51 -8.64 7.65
N PHE A 85 13.46 -8.40 6.33
CA PHE A 85 12.59 -9.16 5.44
C PHE A 85 13.06 -10.62 5.35
N GLY A 86 12.25 -11.53 5.91
CA GLY A 86 12.31 -12.96 5.59
C GLY A 86 12.10 -13.24 4.09
N PRO A 87 12.33 -14.47 3.63
CA PRO A 87 12.42 -14.82 2.21
C PRO A 87 11.12 -14.59 1.42
N HIS A 88 9.96 -14.63 2.07
CA HIS A 88 8.65 -14.49 1.44
C HIS A 88 8.09 -13.07 1.48
N HIS A 89 8.61 -12.20 2.36
CA HIS A 89 8.09 -10.83 2.47
C HIS A 89 8.35 -10.05 1.17
N LEU A 90 7.27 -9.45 0.65
CA LEU A 90 7.25 -8.59 -0.52
C LEU A 90 6.99 -7.14 -0.11
N VAL A 91 6.10 -6.94 0.86
CA VAL A 91 5.59 -5.62 1.25
C VAL A 91 5.68 -5.45 2.76
N SER A 92 5.98 -4.25 3.24
CA SER A 92 5.82 -3.87 4.64
C SER A 92 5.03 -2.58 4.75
N MET A 93 4.03 -2.61 5.63
CA MET A 93 3.07 -1.53 5.89
C MET A 93 2.67 -1.56 7.35
N ALA A 94 2.34 -0.41 7.91
CA ALA A 94 1.88 -0.32 9.29
C ALA A 94 0.41 -0.71 9.40
N VAL A 95 0.05 -1.32 10.52
CA VAL A 95 -1.36 -1.59 10.88
C VAL A 95 -2.14 -0.27 10.89
N ASP A 96 -3.37 -0.29 10.37
CA ASP A 96 -4.22 0.89 10.36
C ASP A 96 -4.59 1.29 11.80
N GLN A 97 -4.46 2.57 12.14
CA GLN A 97 -4.66 3.12 13.49
C GLN A 97 -5.99 3.86 13.60
N SER A 98 -6.76 3.94 12.52
CA SER A 98 -8.11 4.49 12.56
C SER A 98 -9.07 3.48 13.17
N ASP A 99 -10.07 3.99 13.90
CA ASP A 99 -11.24 3.20 14.27
C ASP A 99 -12.06 2.81 13.03
N ARG A 100 -11.88 3.49 11.89
CA ARG A 100 -12.72 3.36 10.69
C ARG A 100 -12.37 2.20 9.78
N TYR A 101 -11.14 1.69 9.80
CA TYR A 101 -10.75 0.59 8.88
C TYR A 101 -11.22 -0.77 9.38
N TYR A 102 -11.21 -0.96 10.71
CA TYR A 102 -11.68 -2.18 11.38
C TYR A 102 -13.06 -2.66 10.89
N TYR A 103 -13.93 -1.72 10.47
CA TYR A 103 -15.31 -2.02 10.06
C TYR A 103 -15.50 -2.33 8.56
N ARG A 104 -14.48 -2.21 7.70
CA ARG A 104 -14.67 -2.25 6.23
C ARG A 104 -14.36 -3.60 5.57
N LEU A 105 -13.76 -4.54 6.27
CA LEU A 105 -13.46 -5.86 5.70
C LEU A 105 -14.10 -7.02 6.46
N GLN A 106 -15.06 -6.73 7.35
CA GLN A 106 -15.73 -7.76 8.13
C GLN A 106 -16.85 -8.43 7.34
N ASP A 107 -16.97 -9.74 7.59
CA ASP A 107 -18.24 -10.44 7.45
C ASP A 107 -19.18 -9.89 8.55
N PRO A 108 -20.37 -9.38 8.22
CA PRO A 108 -21.34 -8.90 9.22
C PRO A 108 -21.69 -9.94 10.30
N GLU A 109 -21.41 -11.22 10.06
CA GLU A 109 -21.67 -12.34 10.96
C GLU A 109 -20.46 -12.73 11.83
N ASP A 110 -19.31 -12.05 11.75
CA ASP A 110 -18.12 -12.35 12.57
C ASP A 110 -18.33 -11.94 14.06
N PRO A 111 -18.29 -12.90 15.01
CA PRO A 111 -18.57 -12.64 16.43
C PRO A 111 -17.42 -11.95 17.20
N VAL A 112 -16.29 -11.60 16.57
CA VAL A 112 -15.11 -11.08 17.27
C VAL A 112 -15.13 -9.55 17.39
N TYR A 113 -15.85 -9.08 18.41
CA TYR A 113 -15.51 -7.88 19.17
C TYR A 113 -14.59 -8.30 20.32
N SER A 114 -13.31 -7.90 20.32
CA SER A 114 -12.49 -7.97 21.53
C SER A 114 -11.90 -6.62 21.88
N GLU A 115 -12.33 -6.05 23.02
CA GLU A 115 -11.54 -5.08 23.78
C GLU A 115 -10.16 -5.70 24.07
N GLY A 116 -9.10 -5.17 23.46
CA GLY A 116 -7.73 -5.68 23.68
C GLY A 116 -6.92 -5.76 22.40
N TRP A 117 -6.55 -4.60 21.86
CA TRP A 117 -5.76 -4.43 20.65
C TRP A 117 -4.31 -4.88 20.79
N ARG A 118 -3.88 -5.88 19.98
CA ARG A 118 -2.51 -6.02 19.41
C ARG A 118 -2.51 -6.91 18.16
N GLY A 119 -2.23 -6.31 17.00
CA GLY A 119 -1.29 -6.89 16.03
C GLY A 119 -1.72 -8.10 15.20
N VAL A 120 -2.85 -8.04 14.49
CA VAL A 120 -3.01 -8.92 13.31
C VAL A 120 -3.70 -8.26 12.12
N PRO A 121 -3.11 -8.32 10.90
CA PRO A 121 -3.72 -7.78 9.68
C PRO A 121 -5.10 -8.33 9.40
N HIS A 122 -5.38 -9.58 9.81
CA HIS A 122 -6.65 -10.24 9.55
C HIS A 122 -7.83 -9.60 10.31
N THR A 123 -7.59 -8.80 11.34
CA THR A 123 -8.66 -8.10 12.08
C THR A 123 -8.74 -6.60 11.79
N VAL A 124 -7.61 -5.94 11.53
CA VAL A 124 -7.53 -4.47 11.49
C VAL A 124 -7.08 -3.94 10.13
N GLY A 125 -6.42 -4.76 9.32
CA GLY A 125 -5.75 -4.32 8.11
C GLY A 125 -4.58 -3.36 8.35
N VAL A 126 -4.00 -2.91 7.25
CA VAL A 126 -2.86 -1.98 7.17
C VAL A 126 -3.26 -0.70 6.45
N ASN A 127 -2.46 0.35 6.63
CA ASN A 127 -2.64 1.65 6.02
C ASN A 127 -1.67 1.90 4.85
N GLY A 128 -2.20 2.47 3.75
CA GLY A 128 -1.52 2.76 2.48
C GLY A 128 -0.50 3.90 2.48
N GLY A 129 -0.41 4.67 3.58
CA GLY A 129 0.41 5.88 3.67
C GLY A 129 1.91 5.66 3.45
N VAL A 130 2.44 4.57 4.02
CA VAL A 130 3.86 4.21 3.92
C VAL A 130 3.97 2.74 3.55
N MET A 131 4.53 2.48 2.37
CA MET A 131 4.72 1.13 1.84
C MET A 131 6.19 0.90 1.51
N LEU A 132 6.78 -0.11 2.13
CA LEU A 132 8.10 -0.64 1.79
C LEU A 132 7.92 -1.83 0.85
N LEU A 133 8.41 -1.71 -0.37
CA LEU A 133 8.26 -2.70 -1.42
C LEU A 133 9.60 -3.33 -1.78
N HIS A 134 9.72 -4.64 -1.63
CA HIS A 134 10.85 -5.38 -2.17
C HIS A 134 10.65 -5.60 -3.66
N ALA A 135 10.93 -4.56 -4.44
CA ALA A 135 10.63 -4.45 -5.87
C ALA A 135 11.17 -5.64 -6.69
N GLY A 136 12.39 -6.11 -6.41
CA GLY A 136 12.95 -7.28 -7.09
C GLY A 136 12.14 -8.56 -6.87
N ARG A 137 11.66 -8.81 -5.64
CA ARG A 137 10.81 -9.97 -5.34
C ARG A 137 9.40 -9.77 -5.88
N ALA A 138 8.84 -8.57 -5.77
CA ALA A 138 7.52 -8.23 -6.29
C ALA A 138 7.40 -8.51 -7.79
N ARG A 139 8.40 -8.11 -8.59
CA ARG A 139 8.47 -8.44 -10.02
C ARG A 139 8.50 -9.95 -10.29
N ARG A 140 9.34 -10.70 -9.55
CA ARG A 140 9.44 -12.18 -9.70
C ARG A 140 8.16 -12.91 -9.29
N TRP A 141 7.40 -12.33 -8.37
CA TRP A 141 6.15 -12.89 -7.87
C TRP A 141 4.93 -12.45 -8.69
N ASP A 142 5.11 -11.57 -9.69
CA ASP A 142 4.02 -10.98 -10.49
C ASP A 142 3.00 -10.21 -9.62
N PHE A 143 3.53 -9.42 -8.68
CA PHE A 143 2.76 -8.71 -7.66
C PHE A 143 1.67 -7.81 -8.22
N ALA A 144 1.97 -6.99 -9.23
CA ALA A 144 0.98 -6.11 -9.82
C ALA A 144 -0.20 -6.89 -10.41
N SER A 145 0.05 -7.90 -11.23
CA SER A 145 -1.01 -8.72 -11.84
C SER A 145 -1.83 -9.47 -10.78
N HIS A 146 -1.18 -9.99 -9.73
CA HIS A 146 -1.88 -10.65 -8.64
C HIS A 146 -2.82 -9.69 -7.91
N ILE A 147 -2.35 -8.50 -7.51
CA ILE A 147 -3.18 -7.47 -6.87
C ILE A 147 -4.33 -7.05 -7.80
N ALA A 148 -4.07 -6.88 -9.11
CA ALA A 148 -5.13 -6.60 -10.07
C ALA A 148 -6.22 -7.68 -10.09
N SER A 149 -5.84 -8.97 -10.07
CA SER A 149 -6.81 -10.07 -10.01
C SER A 149 -7.68 -10.06 -8.74
N LEU A 150 -7.11 -9.62 -7.61
CA LEU A 150 -7.84 -9.53 -6.35
C LEU A 150 -8.89 -8.42 -6.35
N THR A 151 -8.75 -7.37 -7.17
CA THR A 151 -9.82 -6.37 -7.32
C THR A 151 -11.12 -6.97 -7.85
N HIS A 152 -11.04 -7.92 -8.78
CA HIS A 152 -12.21 -8.66 -9.30
C HIS A 152 -12.80 -9.56 -8.22
N THR A 153 -11.94 -10.26 -7.49
CA THR A 153 -12.41 -11.18 -6.44
C THR A 153 -13.07 -10.43 -5.28
N GLY A 154 -12.46 -9.34 -4.81
CA GLY A 154 -13.04 -8.53 -3.73
C GLY A 154 -14.33 -7.83 -4.16
N ALA A 155 -14.44 -7.37 -5.42
CA ALA A 155 -15.69 -6.84 -5.96
C ALA A 155 -16.81 -7.89 -5.95
N GLN A 156 -16.53 -9.13 -6.34
CA GLN A 156 -17.49 -10.23 -6.24
C GLN A 156 -17.92 -10.49 -4.79
N LEU A 157 -16.98 -10.48 -3.84
CA LEU A 157 -17.29 -10.65 -2.42
C LEU A 157 -18.18 -9.52 -1.89
N ARG A 158 -17.87 -8.28 -2.24
CA ARG A 158 -18.70 -7.11 -1.93
C ARG A 158 -20.11 -7.25 -2.47
N ASP A 159 -20.24 -7.60 -3.74
CA ASP A 159 -21.55 -7.73 -4.40
C ASP A 159 -22.38 -8.89 -3.81
N SER A 160 -21.72 -9.86 -3.16
CA SER A 160 -22.36 -10.93 -2.38
C SER A 160 -22.60 -10.61 -0.90
N GLY A 161 -22.27 -9.40 -0.44
CA GLY A 161 -22.44 -8.97 0.96
C GLY A 161 -21.37 -9.46 1.94
N LYS A 162 -20.27 -10.06 1.46
CA LYS A 162 -19.21 -10.65 2.30
C LYS A 162 -18.02 -9.74 2.57
N LEU A 163 -17.93 -8.63 1.84
CA LEU A 163 -16.83 -7.68 1.96
C LEU A 163 -17.33 -6.28 1.65
N GLU A 164 -18.22 -5.78 2.51
CA GLU A 164 -18.88 -4.49 2.31
C GLU A 164 -17.87 -3.34 2.22
N GLY A 165 -18.05 -2.43 1.27
CA GLY A 165 -17.15 -1.28 1.14
C GLY A 165 -15.80 -1.56 0.46
N PHE A 166 -15.54 -2.78 -0.02
CA PHE A 166 -14.34 -3.08 -0.80
C PHE A 166 -14.18 -2.13 -2.01
N CYS A 167 -12.95 -1.65 -2.19
CA CYS A 167 -12.51 -0.63 -3.14
C CYS A 167 -12.86 0.82 -2.78
N ALA A 168 -13.39 1.09 -1.59
CA ALA A 168 -13.52 2.46 -1.09
C ALA A 168 -12.15 3.11 -0.82
N LEU A 169 -11.12 2.32 -0.48
CA LEU A 169 -9.74 2.75 -0.26
C LEU A 169 -8.77 2.14 -1.27
N ALA A 170 -9.25 1.90 -2.50
CA ALA A 170 -8.43 1.51 -3.65
C ALA A 170 -7.47 0.34 -3.36
N GLU A 171 -6.16 0.60 -3.45
CA GLU A 171 -5.10 -0.38 -3.27
C GLU A 171 -5.02 -0.90 -1.84
N GLN A 172 -5.34 -0.08 -0.84
CA GLN A 172 -5.29 -0.47 0.58
C GLN A 172 -6.24 -1.65 0.84
N ASP A 173 -7.47 -1.61 0.32
CA ASP A 173 -8.43 -2.71 0.48
C ASP A 173 -7.97 -3.99 -0.22
N THR A 174 -7.37 -3.83 -1.40
CA THR A 174 -6.89 -4.96 -2.19
C THR A 174 -5.66 -5.61 -1.55
N LEU A 175 -4.76 -4.81 -0.97
CA LEU A 175 -3.59 -5.29 -0.23
C LEU A 175 -4.01 -6.00 1.06
N ASN A 176 -5.00 -5.47 1.79
CA ASN A 176 -5.53 -6.15 2.97
C ASN A 176 -6.18 -7.49 2.62
N LEU A 177 -6.92 -7.58 1.51
CA LEU A 177 -7.41 -8.86 1.00
C LEU A 177 -6.25 -9.82 0.64
N ALA A 178 -5.16 -9.31 0.04
CA ALA A 178 -3.98 -10.10 -0.27
C ALA A 178 -3.32 -10.66 1.00
N PHE A 179 -3.11 -9.81 2.02
CA PHE A 179 -2.47 -10.20 3.28
C PHE A 179 -3.35 -11.13 4.12
N ALA A 180 -4.67 -11.00 4.05
CA ALA A 180 -5.59 -11.94 4.67
C ALA A 180 -5.49 -13.35 4.05
N ARG A 181 -5.24 -13.43 2.74
CA ARG A 181 -5.10 -14.70 1.99
C ARG A 181 -3.72 -15.32 2.12
N ASP A 182 -2.68 -14.51 2.07
CA ASP A 182 -1.30 -14.93 2.22
C ASP A 182 -0.56 -13.95 3.16
N PRO A 183 -0.60 -14.19 4.48
CA PRO A 183 0.11 -13.35 5.43
C PRO A 183 1.63 -13.36 5.23
N SER A 184 2.19 -14.34 4.51
CA SER A 184 3.64 -14.51 4.36
C SER A 184 4.30 -13.47 3.45
N ILE A 185 3.51 -12.76 2.64
CA ILE A 185 4.02 -11.69 1.76
C ILE A 185 4.14 -10.34 2.48
N TRP A 186 3.63 -10.22 3.70
CA TRP A 186 3.64 -8.99 4.48
C TRP A 186 4.61 -9.07 5.66
N PHE A 187 5.33 -7.97 5.90
CA PHE A 187 6.13 -7.75 7.11
C PHE A 187 5.56 -6.56 7.90
N PRO A 188 5.29 -6.69 9.21
CA PRO A 188 4.78 -5.57 10.01
C PRO A 188 5.77 -4.41 10.07
N LEU A 189 5.31 -3.22 9.68
CA LEU A 189 6.04 -1.98 9.91
C LEU A 189 5.65 -1.41 11.29
N ASP A 190 6.63 -0.85 12.00
CA ASP A 190 6.36 -0.13 13.24
C ASP A 190 5.40 1.05 12.99
N CYS A 191 4.42 1.23 13.89
CA CYS A 191 3.39 2.25 13.72
C CYS A 191 3.94 3.68 13.74
N THR A 192 5.12 3.91 14.33
CA THR A 192 5.80 5.20 14.33
C THR A 192 6.21 5.66 12.93
N TRP A 193 6.43 4.73 12.00
CA TRP A 193 6.74 5.05 10.60
C TRP A 193 5.52 5.43 9.76
N ASN A 194 4.31 5.20 10.26
CA ASN A 194 3.07 5.66 9.62
C ASN A 194 2.06 6.07 10.70
N TYR A 195 2.44 7.05 11.50
CA TYR A 195 1.61 7.58 12.57
C TYR A 195 0.44 8.37 11.99
N MET A 196 -0.78 7.98 12.35
CA MET A 196 -1.99 8.73 12.02
C MET A 196 -2.41 9.58 13.20
N ALA A 197 -2.39 10.90 13.02
CA ALA A 197 -3.02 11.82 13.95
C ALA A 197 -4.55 11.70 13.80
N THR A 198 -5.15 10.68 14.41
CA THR A 198 -6.60 10.60 14.51
C THR A 198 -7.07 11.72 15.45
N ASN A 199 -7.65 12.79 14.91
CA ASN A 199 -8.44 13.71 15.73
C ASN A 199 -9.56 12.89 16.36
N ARG A 200 -9.52 12.71 17.68
CA ARG A 200 -10.70 12.36 18.45
C ARG A 200 -11.67 13.53 18.47
#